data_AF-A0A2H0WE26-F1
#
_entry.id   AF-A0A2H0WE26-F1
#
_cell.length_a   1.000
_cell.length_b   1.000
_cell.length_c   1.000
_cell.angle_alpha   90.00
_cell.angle_beta   90.00
_cell.angle_gamma   90.00
#
_symmetry.space_group_name_H-M   'P 1'
#
loop_
_entity.id
_entity.type
_entity.pdbx_description
1 polymer ?
#
loop_
_entity_poly.entity_id
_entity_poly.type
_entity_poly.pdbx_seq_one_letter_code
_entity_poly.pdbx_strand_id
1 'polypeptide(L)'
;MSAQFAEVGKVPFSEMRKKVWQELSLPVEWVEVTLPLPKKSPCQVVLLGPEQIDELLPQTPRVPSDVIEAGFADCLIRDLKDNKNKESWWLRCYLKPALRILVGERAPHLDTHGVAYVTGVTGLSRMCLVLAAQLGFDRLVLVTKEPEKGQALVDAISKLFFGLQIRVIGFGELTEQPSDGSILMNTMTDEALGEGLAELSYLNYVKREGLVVDLLNEASNSRLLEETKNVQLSVLSGLELWGLRDQLLLKDLLQEKWTIEASEYAKAWLKNEALEPSAPEVEKQTKV
;
A
#
# COMPACT_ATOMS: atom_id res chain seq x y z
N MET A 1 26.54 14.65 -0.03
CA MET A 1 26.51 13.18 -0.16
C MET A 1 25.09 12.80 -0.48
N SER A 2 24.88 12.29 -1.70
CA SER A 2 23.60 11.80 -2.19
C SER A 2 23.23 10.50 -1.48
N ALA A 3 21.95 10.28 -1.26
CA ALA A 3 21.44 9.01 -0.75
C ALA A 3 21.27 8.01 -1.90
N GLN A 4 21.76 6.78 -1.73
CA GLN A 4 21.70 5.77 -2.80
C GLN A 4 20.49 4.85 -2.66
N PHE A 5 19.66 4.81 -3.71
CA PHE A 5 18.41 4.06 -3.78
C PHE A 5 18.47 2.96 -4.82
N ALA A 6 17.75 1.88 -4.56
CA ALA A 6 17.48 0.85 -5.55
C ALA A 6 16.02 0.38 -5.45
N GLU A 7 15.56 -0.35 -6.45
CA GLU A 7 14.22 -0.96 -6.48
C GLU A 7 14.36 -2.44 -6.76
N VAL A 8 13.54 -3.25 -6.09
CA VAL A 8 13.43 -4.69 -6.36
C VAL A 8 11.96 -5.07 -6.47
N GLY A 9 11.64 -5.83 -7.52
CA GLY A 9 10.27 -6.20 -7.84
C GLY A 9 9.51 -5.09 -8.57
N LYS A 10 8.20 -5.26 -8.71
CA LYS A 10 7.32 -4.24 -9.30
C LYS A 10 6.96 -3.21 -8.23
N VAL A 11 7.82 -2.22 -8.03
CA VAL A 11 7.55 -1.10 -7.10
C VAL A 11 6.55 -0.13 -7.74
N PRO A 12 5.39 0.13 -7.11
CA PRO A 12 4.42 1.08 -7.66
C PRO A 12 5.03 2.47 -7.83
N PHE A 13 4.65 3.14 -8.93
CA PHE A 13 5.03 4.51 -9.26
C PHE A 13 6.55 4.75 -9.41
N SER A 14 7.32 3.74 -9.83
CA SER A 14 8.79 3.84 -10.02
C SER A 14 9.21 5.03 -10.89
N GLU A 15 8.67 5.13 -12.10
CA GLU A 15 9.12 6.14 -13.08
C GLU A 15 8.71 7.56 -12.66
N MET A 16 7.47 7.69 -12.21
CA MET A 16 6.96 8.94 -11.65
C MET A 16 7.80 9.40 -10.44
N ARG A 17 8.15 8.50 -9.51
CA ARG A 17 9.01 8.78 -8.36
C ARG A 17 10.37 9.33 -8.79
N LYS A 18 11.06 8.66 -9.71
CA LYS A 18 12.36 9.08 -10.24
C LYS A 18 12.28 10.50 -10.81
N LYS A 19 11.24 10.78 -11.59
CA LYS A 19 11.00 12.08 -12.21
C LYS A 19 10.72 13.18 -11.20
N VAL A 20 9.86 12.93 -10.20
CA VAL A 20 9.56 13.89 -9.13
C VAL A 20 10.82 14.21 -8.34
N TRP A 21 11.61 13.20 -7.98
CA TRP A 21 12.82 13.39 -7.20
C TRP A 21 13.90 14.17 -7.97
N GLN A 22 13.98 13.96 -9.28
CA GLN A 22 14.85 14.74 -10.16
C GLN A 22 14.38 16.20 -10.29
N GLU A 23 13.07 16.44 -10.50
CA GLU A 23 12.49 17.80 -10.60
C GLU A 23 12.74 18.61 -9.32
N LEU A 24 12.61 17.96 -8.16
CA LEU A 24 12.86 18.55 -6.85
C LEU A 24 14.35 18.65 -6.50
N SER A 25 15.25 18.25 -7.41
CA SER A 25 16.70 18.25 -7.18
C SER A 25 17.11 17.55 -5.88
N LEU A 26 16.41 16.48 -5.53
CA LEU A 26 16.70 15.72 -4.32
C LEU A 26 18.09 15.09 -4.42
N PRO A 27 18.88 15.06 -3.33
CA PRO A 27 20.22 14.48 -3.33
C PRO A 27 20.12 12.96 -3.29
N VAL A 28 19.62 12.34 -4.35
CA VAL A 28 19.39 10.90 -4.47
C VAL A 28 20.03 10.36 -5.75
N GLU A 29 20.57 9.15 -5.66
CA GLU A 29 21.18 8.44 -6.79
C GLU A 29 20.57 7.05 -6.89
N TRP A 30 20.12 6.68 -8.09
CA TRP A 30 19.56 5.36 -8.35
C TRP A 30 20.67 4.40 -8.77
N VAL A 31 20.71 3.23 -8.13
CA VAL A 31 21.67 2.16 -8.39
C VAL A 31 20.93 0.84 -8.63
N GLU A 32 21.52 -0.02 -9.45
CA GLU A 32 21.00 -1.37 -9.66
C GLU A 32 21.45 -2.30 -8.54
N VAL A 33 20.52 -3.14 -8.05
CA VAL A 33 20.82 -4.20 -7.08
C VAL A 33 20.06 -5.47 -7.45
N THR A 34 20.60 -6.62 -7.05
CA THR A 34 19.92 -7.91 -7.11
C THR A 34 19.83 -8.49 -5.70
N LEU A 35 18.79 -9.29 -5.45
CA LEU A 35 18.65 -10.03 -4.20
C LEU A 35 19.39 -11.38 -4.30
N PRO A 36 19.98 -11.88 -3.20
CA PRO A 36 20.12 -11.21 -1.89
C PRO A 36 21.13 -10.06 -1.92
N LEU A 37 20.88 -8.99 -1.14
CA LEU A 37 21.73 -7.80 -1.15
C LEU A 37 23.18 -8.13 -0.76
N PRO A 38 24.18 -7.61 -1.50
CA PRO A 38 25.58 -7.88 -1.19
C PRO A 38 25.96 -7.23 0.15
N LYS A 39 26.87 -7.89 0.88
CA LYS A 39 27.42 -7.38 2.16
C LYS A 39 28.12 -6.03 2.04
N LYS A 40 28.51 -5.63 0.83
CA LYS A 40 29.09 -4.34 0.50
C LYS A 40 28.30 -3.77 -0.67
N SER A 41 27.10 -3.30 -0.40
CA SER A 41 26.33 -2.51 -1.37
C SER A 41 26.63 -1.04 -1.14
N PRO A 42 26.78 -0.20 -2.18
CA PRO A 42 26.85 1.24 -1.96
C PRO A 42 25.43 1.78 -1.64
N CYS A 43 24.38 1.04 -2.02
CA CYS A 43 22.98 1.32 -1.73
C CYS A 43 22.70 1.50 -0.21
N GLN A 44 21.85 2.47 0.10
CA GLN A 44 21.38 2.77 1.46
C GLN A 44 19.92 2.40 1.66
N VAL A 45 19.10 2.50 0.60
CA VAL A 45 17.67 2.19 0.65
C VAL A 45 17.28 1.34 -0.56
N VAL A 46 16.58 0.24 -0.31
CA VAL A 46 15.98 -0.59 -1.35
C VAL A 46 14.47 -0.52 -1.20
N LEU A 47 13.78 0.03 -2.19
CA LEU A 47 12.32 0.00 -2.27
C LEU A 47 11.87 -1.39 -2.73
N LEU A 48 10.82 -1.90 -2.11
CA LEU A 48 10.34 -3.26 -2.33
C LEU A 48 8.97 -3.25 -3.01
N GLY A 49 8.84 -4.05 -4.06
CA GLY A 49 7.54 -4.45 -4.61
C GLY A 49 6.77 -5.27 -3.58
N PRO A 50 5.42 -5.18 -3.55
CA PRO A 50 4.61 -5.90 -2.56
C PRO A 50 4.85 -7.41 -2.50
N GLU A 51 5.22 -8.01 -3.62
CA GLU A 51 5.47 -9.44 -3.78
C GLU A 51 6.82 -9.92 -3.22
N GLN A 52 7.76 -8.99 -2.96
CA GLN A 52 9.13 -9.34 -2.53
C GLN A 52 9.21 -9.67 -1.03
N ILE A 53 8.19 -9.28 -0.25
CA ILE A 53 8.26 -9.36 1.21
C ILE A 53 8.21 -10.79 1.75
N ASP A 54 7.41 -11.65 1.13
CA ASP A 54 7.27 -13.04 1.57
C ASP A 54 8.61 -13.80 1.48
N GLU A 55 9.45 -13.44 0.51
CA GLU A 55 10.80 -13.99 0.36
C GLU A 55 11.80 -13.35 1.33
N LEU A 56 11.72 -12.03 1.55
CA LEU A 56 12.71 -11.27 2.32
C LEU A 56 12.53 -11.37 3.84
N LEU A 57 11.29 -11.44 4.32
CA LEU A 57 10.98 -11.42 5.75
C LEU A 57 11.68 -12.58 6.52
N PRO A 58 11.67 -13.84 6.04
CA PRO A 58 12.34 -14.95 6.74
C PRO A 58 13.87 -14.86 6.74
N GLN A 59 14.44 -14.13 5.78
CA GLN A 59 15.89 -14.01 5.60
C GLN A 59 16.48 -12.82 6.38
N THR A 60 15.63 -11.91 6.86
CA THR A 60 16.07 -10.70 7.53
C THR A 60 16.32 -10.96 9.02
N PRO A 61 17.56 -10.80 9.52
CA PRO A 61 17.92 -11.22 10.89
C PRO A 61 17.29 -10.35 11.98
N ARG A 62 16.88 -9.11 11.64
CA ARG A 62 16.26 -8.17 12.56
C ARG A 62 15.06 -7.53 11.86
N VAL A 63 13.87 -7.91 12.29
CA VAL A 63 12.61 -7.34 11.80
C VAL A 63 12.00 -6.49 12.90
N PRO A 64 11.74 -5.19 12.68
CA PRO A 64 11.03 -4.37 13.65
C PRO A 64 9.64 -4.92 13.99
N SER A 65 9.18 -4.69 15.22
CA SER A 65 7.91 -5.22 15.70
C SER A 65 6.71 -4.74 14.87
N ASP A 66 6.73 -3.49 14.40
CA ASP A 66 5.69 -2.91 13.57
C ASP A 66 5.59 -3.53 12.18
N VAL A 67 6.71 -4.05 11.65
CA VAL A 67 6.79 -4.83 10.42
C VAL A 67 6.34 -6.27 10.66
N ILE A 68 6.72 -6.90 11.78
CA ILE A 68 6.24 -8.25 12.16
C ILE A 68 4.73 -8.26 12.31
N GLU A 69 4.18 -7.26 13.00
CA GLU A 69 2.76 -7.10 13.23
C GLU A 69 2.02 -6.95 11.89
N ALA A 70 2.42 -5.95 11.09
CA ALA A 70 1.87 -5.70 9.76
C ALA A 70 2.06 -6.88 8.79
N GLY A 71 3.10 -7.69 9.01
CA GLY A 71 3.58 -8.69 8.06
C GLY A 71 3.90 -8.09 6.68
N PHE A 72 4.30 -6.83 6.66
CA PHE A 72 4.58 -6.07 5.45
C PHE A 72 5.68 -5.05 5.69
N ALA A 73 6.52 -4.86 4.69
CA ALA A 73 7.46 -3.77 4.57
C ALA A 73 7.45 -3.26 3.14
N ASP A 74 7.82 -2.00 2.94
CA ASP A 74 7.88 -1.39 1.61
C ASP A 74 9.30 -0.92 1.27
N CYS A 75 10.25 -1.08 2.20
CA CYS A 75 11.66 -0.83 1.97
C CYS A 75 12.58 -1.55 2.96
N LEU A 76 13.84 -1.70 2.54
CA LEU A 76 14.99 -2.01 3.38
C LEU A 76 15.85 -0.75 3.53
N ILE A 77 16.23 -0.43 4.76
CA ILE A 77 17.16 0.66 5.07
C ILE A 77 18.41 0.07 5.69
N ARG A 78 19.58 0.48 5.18
CA ARG A 78 20.87 0.09 5.73
C ARG A 78 21.15 0.87 7.01
N ASP A 79 21.40 0.15 8.09
CA ASP A 79 21.81 0.74 9.35
C ASP A 79 23.31 1.05 9.31
N LEU A 80 23.62 2.35 9.20
CA LEU A 80 24.99 2.87 9.20
C LEU A 80 25.51 3.14 10.62
N LYS A 81 24.69 2.97 11.66
CA LYS A 81 25.01 3.31 13.07
C LYS A 81 25.45 2.11 13.91
N ASP A 82 25.38 0.87 13.40
CA ASP A 82 25.84 -0.31 14.17
C ASP A 82 27.38 -0.29 14.28
N ASN A 83 27.87 0.36 15.35
CA ASN A 83 29.28 0.61 15.73
C ASN A 83 30.18 -0.65 15.81
N LYS A 84 29.66 -1.83 15.47
CA LYS A 84 30.35 -3.13 15.55
C LYS A 84 30.72 -3.74 14.19
N ASN A 85 30.95 -2.93 13.15
CA ASN A 85 31.37 -3.37 11.81
C ASN A 85 30.44 -4.40 11.15
N LYS A 86 29.16 -4.48 11.56
CA LYS A 86 28.18 -5.35 10.90
C LYS A 86 27.11 -4.47 10.29
N GLU A 87 27.31 -4.16 9.01
CA GLU A 87 26.25 -3.60 8.18
C GLU A 87 25.02 -4.51 8.28
N SER A 88 23.89 -3.93 8.68
CA SER A 88 22.63 -4.64 8.78
C SER A 88 21.57 -3.91 8.00
N TRP A 89 20.69 -4.68 7.37
CA TRP A 89 19.52 -4.18 6.67
C TRP A 89 18.32 -4.33 7.58
N TRP A 90 17.52 -3.27 7.69
CA TRP A 90 16.31 -3.28 8.48
C TRP A 90 15.12 -3.05 7.56
N LEU A 91 14.12 -3.91 7.70
CA LEU A 91 12.83 -3.70 7.05
C LEU A 91 12.12 -2.51 7.69
N ARG A 92 11.41 -1.74 6.87
CA ARG A 92 10.56 -0.62 7.28
C ARG A 92 9.26 -0.63 6.47
N CYS A 93 8.21 -0.07 7.06
CA CYS A 93 6.92 0.10 6.43
C CYS A 93 6.46 1.56 6.56
N TYR A 94 6.67 2.36 5.51
CA TYR A 94 6.18 3.74 5.42
C TYR A 94 4.75 3.83 4.88
N LEU A 95 4.29 2.81 4.17
CA LEU A 95 2.94 2.74 3.62
C LEU A 95 1.85 2.72 4.72
N LYS A 96 2.06 1.97 5.81
CA LYS A 96 1.11 1.90 6.94
C LYS A 96 0.87 3.26 7.62
N PRO A 97 1.91 4.02 8.04
CA PRO A 97 1.69 5.34 8.62
C PRO A 97 1.14 6.35 7.59
N ALA A 98 1.54 6.28 6.32
CA ALA A 98 0.96 7.11 5.27
C ALA A 98 -0.56 6.87 5.14
N LEU A 99 -0.97 5.60 5.08
CA LEU A 99 -2.38 5.23 4.99
C LEU A 99 -3.16 5.70 6.22
N ARG A 100 -2.60 5.54 7.43
CA ARG A 100 -3.24 6.01 8.67
C ARG A 100 -3.48 7.53 8.65
N ILE A 101 -2.48 8.31 8.25
CA ILE A 101 -2.59 9.77 8.18
C ILE A 101 -3.70 10.16 7.22
N LEU A 102 -3.67 9.64 6.00
CA LEU A 102 -4.64 10.05 4.99
C LEU A 102 -6.07 9.56 5.28
N VAL A 103 -6.24 8.38 5.90
CA VAL A 103 -7.57 7.93 6.38
C VAL A 103 -8.10 8.91 7.43
N GLY A 104 -7.27 9.34 8.38
CA GLY A 104 -7.66 10.31 9.41
C GLY A 104 -8.01 11.69 8.83
N GLU A 105 -7.32 12.12 7.78
CA GLU A 105 -7.61 13.39 7.09
C GLU A 105 -8.86 13.31 6.21
N ARG A 106 -9.05 12.21 5.48
CA ARG A 106 -10.14 12.07 4.50
C ARG A 106 -11.46 11.66 5.14
N ALA A 107 -11.42 10.90 6.22
CA ALA A 107 -12.58 10.39 6.93
C ALA A 107 -12.42 10.54 8.46
N PRO A 108 -12.37 11.77 9.01
CA PRO A 108 -12.18 12.01 10.44
C PRO A 108 -13.36 11.49 11.31
N HIS A 109 -14.51 11.21 10.69
CA HIS A 109 -15.70 10.67 11.34
C HIS A 109 -16.03 9.25 10.88
N LEU A 110 -15.01 8.50 10.45
CA LEU A 110 -15.16 7.10 10.04
C LEU A 110 -15.75 6.30 11.21
N ASP A 111 -16.85 5.61 10.94
CA ASP A 111 -17.55 4.79 11.93
C ASP A 111 -16.85 3.45 12.10
N THR A 112 -16.15 3.30 13.22
CA THR A 112 -15.39 2.09 13.53
C THR A 112 -16.26 0.94 14.05
N HIS A 113 -17.55 1.19 14.34
CA HIS A 113 -18.50 0.12 14.66
C HIS A 113 -19.04 -0.57 13.41
N GLY A 114 -18.89 0.03 12.23
CA GLY A 114 -19.21 -0.59 10.96
C GLY A 114 -18.26 -1.71 10.55
N VAL A 115 -18.39 -2.19 9.32
CA VAL A 115 -17.51 -3.23 8.78
C VAL A 115 -16.35 -2.63 8.00
N ALA A 116 -15.13 -3.14 8.21
CA ALA A 116 -13.99 -2.86 7.34
C ALA A 116 -13.75 -4.03 6.38
N TYR A 117 -13.89 -3.76 5.08
CA TYR A 117 -13.61 -4.70 4.01
C TYR A 117 -12.17 -4.53 3.53
N VAL A 118 -11.45 -5.65 3.37
CA VAL A 118 -10.09 -5.69 2.82
C VAL A 118 -10.05 -6.75 1.73
N THR A 119 -9.51 -6.43 0.55
CA THR A 119 -9.37 -7.42 -0.54
C THR A 119 -8.00 -8.10 -0.51
N GLY A 120 -7.91 -9.30 -1.08
CA GLY A 120 -6.66 -10.02 -1.31
C GLY A 120 -6.15 -10.85 -0.12
N VAL A 121 -4.98 -11.46 -0.30
CA VAL A 121 -4.33 -12.37 0.68
C VAL A 121 -2.82 -12.15 0.79
N THR A 122 -2.35 -10.95 0.46
CA THR A 122 -0.91 -10.63 0.46
C THR A 122 -0.50 -9.93 1.75
N GLY A 123 0.80 -9.62 1.90
CA GLY A 123 1.28 -8.77 2.99
C GLY A 123 0.57 -7.40 3.05
N LEU A 124 0.15 -6.83 1.91
CA LEU A 124 -0.64 -5.60 1.90
C LEU A 124 -2.03 -5.80 2.54
N SER A 125 -2.73 -6.88 2.19
CA SER A 125 -4.03 -7.22 2.81
C SER A 125 -3.86 -7.39 4.33
N ARG A 126 -2.78 -8.04 4.76
CA ARG A 126 -2.44 -8.17 6.18
C ARG A 126 -2.22 -6.81 6.84
N MET A 127 -1.42 -5.93 6.23
CA MET A 127 -1.18 -4.58 6.73
C MET A 127 -2.48 -3.78 6.85
N CYS A 128 -3.39 -3.89 5.88
CA CYS A 128 -4.70 -3.24 5.91
C CYS A 128 -5.60 -3.78 7.04
N LEU A 129 -5.65 -5.10 7.25
CA LEU A 129 -6.39 -5.69 8.38
C LEU A 129 -5.84 -5.20 9.73
N VAL A 130 -4.52 -5.19 9.88
CA VAL A 130 -3.84 -4.66 11.07
C VAL A 130 -4.18 -3.18 11.28
N LEU A 131 -4.12 -2.37 10.22
CA LEU A 131 -4.47 -0.96 10.31
C LEU A 131 -5.94 -0.77 10.70
N ALA A 132 -6.88 -1.52 10.11
CA ALA A 132 -8.30 -1.45 10.46
C ALA A 132 -8.53 -1.76 11.95
N ALA A 133 -7.90 -2.83 12.46
CA ALA A 133 -7.95 -3.14 13.88
C ALA A 133 -7.40 -1.99 14.75
N GLN A 134 -6.27 -1.40 14.35
CA GLN A 134 -5.66 -0.25 15.05
C GLN A 134 -6.48 1.04 14.97
N LEU A 135 -7.31 1.20 13.93
CA LEU A 135 -8.28 2.29 13.80
C LEU A 135 -9.50 2.06 14.71
N GLY A 136 -9.67 0.86 15.28
CA GLY A 136 -10.73 0.52 16.22
C GLY A 136 -11.87 -0.32 15.64
N PHE A 137 -11.73 -0.83 14.41
CA PHE A 137 -12.69 -1.78 13.85
C PHE A 137 -12.61 -3.13 14.55
N ASP A 138 -13.74 -3.62 15.03
CA ASP A 138 -13.88 -4.97 15.59
C ASP A 138 -14.47 -5.97 14.59
N ARG A 139 -15.19 -5.50 13.56
CA ARG A 139 -15.76 -6.31 12.48
C ARG A 139 -14.98 -6.12 11.17
N LEU A 140 -14.24 -7.16 10.78
CA LEU A 140 -13.39 -7.16 9.59
C LEU A 140 -13.87 -8.24 8.60
N VAL A 141 -13.79 -7.93 7.31
CA VAL A 141 -14.13 -8.88 6.24
C VAL A 141 -13.00 -8.92 5.23
N LEU A 142 -12.42 -10.10 5.05
CA LEU A 142 -11.42 -10.38 4.04
C LEU A 142 -12.11 -10.93 2.79
N VAL A 143 -12.02 -10.20 1.68
CA VAL A 143 -12.62 -10.57 0.39
C VAL A 143 -11.54 -11.16 -0.50
N THR A 144 -11.68 -12.41 -0.92
CA THR A 144 -10.63 -13.09 -1.69
C THR A 144 -11.18 -14.14 -2.65
N LYS A 145 -10.39 -14.46 -3.69
CA LYS A 145 -10.60 -15.63 -4.56
C LYS A 145 -10.04 -16.93 -3.96
N GLU A 146 -9.23 -16.81 -2.91
CA GLU A 146 -8.46 -17.90 -2.31
C GLU A 146 -8.86 -18.06 -0.83
N PRO A 147 -10.04 -18.64 -0.53
CA PRO A 147 -10.59 -18.66 0.83
C PRO A 147 -9.67 -19.38 1.84
N GLU A 148 -8.97 -20.42 1.42
CA GLU A 148 -8.02 -21.14 2.27
C GLU A 148 -6.84 -20.26 2.71
N LYS A 149 -6.24 -19.51 1.78
CA LYS A 149 -5.18 -18.53 2.10
C LYS A 149 -5.72 -17.39 2.95
N GLY A 150 -6.95 -16.96 2.67
CA GLY A 150 -7.66 -15.96 3.48
C GLY A 150 -7.82 -16.42 4.91
N GLN A 151 -8.25 -17.67 5.13
CA GLN A 151 -8.42 -18.21 6.47
C GLN A 151 -7.09 -18.31 7.21
N ALA A 152 -6.02 -18.75 6.55
CA ALA A 152 -4.68 -18.77 7.15
C ALA A 152 -4.21 -17.36 7.58
N LEU A 153 -4.52 -16.34 6.79
CA LEU A 153 -4.24 -14.94 7.13
C LEU A 153 -5.06 -14.48 8.34
N VAL A 154 -6.35 -14.80 8.39
CA VAL A 154 -7.23 -14.50 9.52
C VAL A 154 -6.74 -15.16 10.81
N ASP A 155 -6.33 -16.43 10.75
CA ASP A 155 -5.80 -17.16 11.89
C ASP A 155 -4.49 -16.54 12.40
N ALA A 156 -3.67 -15.98 11.51
CA ALA A 156 -2.46 -15.27 11.90
C ALA A 156 -2.76 -13.94 12.60
N ILE A 157 -3.73 -13.16 12.10
CA ILE A 157 -4.14 -11.89 12.70
C ILE A 157 -4.84 -12.09 14.05
N SER A 158 -5.68 -13.12 14.17
CA SER A 158 -6.44 -13.42 15.39
C SER A 158 -5.53 -13.78 16.58
N LYS A 159 -4.27 -14.18 16.33
CA LYS A 159 -3.25 -14.39 17.37
C LYS A 159 -2.64 -13.09 17.89
N LEU A 160 -2.69 -12.01 17.10
CA LEU A 160 -2.15 -10.69 17.44
C LEU A 160 -3.19 -9.81 18.12
N PHE A 161 -4.46 -9.91 17.71
CA PHE A 161 -5.55 -9.07 18.19
C PHE A 161 -6.69 -9.93 18.74
N PHE A 162 -6.95 -9.77 20.03
CA PHE A 162 -8.06 -10.47 20.68
C PHE A 162 -9.38 -9.74 20.45
N GLY A 163 -10.47 -10.49 20.28
CA GLY A 163 -11.82 -9.94 20.19
C GLY A 163 -12.25 -9.44 18.82
N LEU A 164 -11.40 -9.54 17.78
CA LEU A 164 -11.80 -9.23 16.42
C LEU A 164 -12.71 -10.31 15.84
N GLN A 165 -13.77 -9.86 15.16
CA GLN A 165 -14.66 -10.69 14.35
C GLN A 165 -14.24 -10.59 12.90
N ILE A 166 -13.33 -11.47 12.49
CA ILE A 166 -12.82 -11.51 11.11
C ILE A 166 -13.45 -12.68 10.38
N ARG A 167 -14.06 -12.43 9.22
CA ARG A 167 -14.59 -13.46 8.32
C ARG A 167 -13.97 -13.36 6.94
N VAL A 168 -13.87 -14.49 6.26
CA VAL A 168 -13.43 -14.59 4.87
C VAL A 168 -14.65 -14.83 4.00
N ILE A 169 -14.79 -14.05 2.92
CA ILE A 169 -15.85 -14.23 1.93
C ILE A 169 -15.28 -14.18 0.51
N GLY A 170 -16.00 -14.75 -0.44
CA GLY A 170 -15.75 -14.57 -1.87
C GLY A 170 -16.30 -13.24 -2.40
N PHE A 171 -15.84 -12.85 -3.59
CA PHE A 171 -16.35 -11.65 -4.28
C PHE A 171 -17.85 -11.72 -4.59
N GLY A 172 -18.37 -12.91 -4.93
CA GLY A 172 -19.80 -13.10 -5.20
C GLY A 172 -20.70 -12.84 -3.99
N GLU A 173 -20.20 -13.05 -2.77
CA GLU A 173 -20.93 -12.83 -1.53
C GLU A 173 -20.95 -11.35 -1.11
N LEU A 174 -20.18 -10.50 -1.79
CA LEU A 174 -19.98 -9.10 -1.41
C LEU A 174 -21.26 -8.27 -1.61
N THR A 175 -21.99 -8.54 -2.71
CA THR A 175 -23.23 -7.84 -3.05
C THR A 175 -24.39 -8.23 -2.13
N GLU A 176 -24.27 -9.36 -1.42
CA GLU A 176 -25.24 -9.86 -0.44
C GLU A 176 -24.98 -9.27 0.96
N GLN A 177 -23.87 -8.56 1.16
CA GLN A 177 -23.56 -7.98 2.46
C GLN A 177 -24.48 -6.81 2.80
N PRO A 178 -24.79 -6.61 4.09
CA PRO A 178 -25.54 -5.44 4.53
C PRO A 178 -24.78 -4.15 4.21
N SER A 179 -25.53 -3.06 4.05
CA SER A 179 -24.99 -1.71 3.82
C SER A 179 -24.48 -1.08 5.13
N ASP A 180 -23.55 -1.75 5.80
CA ASP A 180 -22.94 -1.30 7.06
C ASP A 180 -21.40 -1.19 6.98
N GLY A 181 -20.84 -1.33 5.78
CA GLY A 181 -19.43 -1.10 5.49
C GLY A 181 -19.04 0.35 5.67
N SER A 182 -17.99 0.60 6.45
CA SER A 182 -17.47 1.94 6.68
C SER A 182 -16.20 2.22 5.89
N ILE A 183 -15.37 1.20 5.68
CA ILE A 183 -14.18 1.31 4.85
C ILE A 183 -14.00 0.08 3.96
N LEU A 184 -13.64 0.31 2.71
CA LEU A 184 -13.16 -0.71 1.79
C LEU A 184 -11.71 -0.39 1.43
N MET A 185 -10.79 -1.34 1.68
CA MET A 185 -9.39 -1.24 1.27
C MET A 185 -9.09 -2.30 0.22
N ASN A 186 -8.99 -1.86 -1.04
CA ASN A 186 -8.57 -2.71 -2.14
C ASN A 186 -7.04 -2.81 -2.20
N THR A 187 -6.50 -4.02 -2.10
CA THR A 187 -5.06 -4.30 -2.21
C THR A 187 -4.73 -5.16 -3.43
N MET A 188 -5.64 -5.26 -4.40
CA MET A 188 -5.48 -6.05 -5.62
C MET A 188 -5.49 -5.11 -6.83
N THR A 189 -4.75 -5.45 -7.88
CA THR A 189 -4.84 -4.72 -9.16
C THR A 189 -6.10 -5.11 -9.92
N ASP A 190 -6.52 -4.30 -10.89
CA ASP A 190 -7.68 -4.59 -11.74
C ASP A 190 -7.52 -5.94 -12.48
N GLU A 191 -6.30 -6.27 -12.92
CA GLU A 191 -6.01 -7.56 -13.54
C GLU A 191 -6.18 -8.73 -12.56
N ALA A 192 -5.74 -8.54 -11.30
CA ALA A 192 -5.89 -9.56 -10.26
C ALA A 192 -7.36 -9.74 -9.84
N LEU A 193 -8.16 -8.66 -9.85
CA LEU A 193 -9.59 -8.68 -9.57
C LEU A 193 -10.36 -9.38 -10.69
N GLY A 194 -10.04 -9.15 -11.97
CA GLY A 194 -10.71 -9.78 -13.10
C GLY A 194 -12.23 -9.57 -13.03
N GLU A 195 -13.00 -10.66 -13.05
CA GLU A 195 -14.47 -10.61 -12.91
C GLU A 195 -14.91 -9.94 -11.59
N GLY A 196 -14.18 -10.22 -10.49
CA GLY A 196 -14.44 -9.70 -9.13
C GLY A 196 -14.46 -8.18 -9.01
N LEU A 197 -13.95 -7.45 -10.01
CA LEU A 197 -13.99 -5.99 -10.05
C LEU A 197 -15.44 -5.49 -10.16
N ALA A 198 -16.31 -6.19 -10.88
CA ALA A 198 -17.70 -5.78 -11.05
C ALA A 198 -18.46 -5.85 -9.72
N GLU A 199 -18.29 -6.93 -8.95
CA GLU A 199 -18.88 -7.10 -7.63
C GLU A 199 -18.30 -6.09 -6.63
N LEU A 200 -16.98 -5.86 -6.68
CA LEU A 200 -16.31 -4.88 -5.84
C LEU A 200 -16.86 -3.47 -6.08
N SER A 201 -17.00 -3.07 -7.34
CA SER A 201 -17.51 -1.75 -7.75
C SER A 201 -19.00 -1.55 -7.52
N TYR A 202 -19.77 -2.58 -7.11
CA TYR A 202 -21.20 -2.42 -6.85
C TYR A 202 -21.49 -1.58 -5.60
N LEU A 203 -20.58 -1.59 -4.62
CA LEU A 203 -20.51 -0.71 -3.43
C LEU A 203 -21.79 -0.60 -2.57
N ASN A 204 -22.84 -1.38 -2.82
CA ASN A 204 -24.08 -1.37 -2.05
C ASN A 204 -23.90 -1.77 -0.57
N TYR A 205 -22.81 -2.45 -0.26
CA TYR A 205 -22.40 -2.87 1.08
C TYR A 205 -21.60 -1.80 1.84
N VAL A 206 -21.23 -0.69 1.20
CA VAL A 206 -20.57 0.46 1.83
C VAL A 206 -21.59 1.57 2.08
N LYS A 207 -21.65 2.09 3.30
CA LYS A 207 -22.55 3.19 3.66
C LYS A 207 -22.09 4.51 3.03
N ARG A 208 -23.00 5.48 2.90
CA ARG A 208 -22.77 6.74 2.17
C ARG A 208 -21.62 7.60 2.72
N GLU A 209 -21.38 7.57 4.02
CA GLU A 209 -20.26 8.25 4.66
C GLU A 209 -18.98 7.39 4.73
N GLY A 210 -18.97 6.25 4.03
CA GLY A 210 -17.83 5.35 3.97
C GLY A 210 -16.68 5.85 3.09
N LEU A 211 -15.55 5.17 3.23
CA LEU A 211 -14.30 5.44 2.53
C LEU A 211 -13.89 4.24 1.68
N VAL A 212 -13.57 4.45 0.41
CA VAL A 212 -12.92 3.46 -0.43
C VAL A 212 -11.47 3.87 -0.66
N VAL A 213 -10.57 2.92 -0.42
CA VAL A 213 -9.13 3.05 -0.59
C VAL A 213 -8.67 2.06 -1.65
N ASP A 214 -7.98 2.52 -2.67
CA ASP A 214 -7.43 1.66 -3.72
C ASP A 214 -5.90 1.76 -3.74
N LEU A 215 -5.21 0.78 -3.13
CA LEU A 215 -3.78 0.92 -2.78
C LEU A 215 -2.82 0.76 -3.96
N LEU A 216 -3.20 -0.03 -4.97
CA LEU A 216 -2.28 -0.48 -6.03
C LEU A 216 -2.55 0.11 -7.40
N ASN A 217 -3.65 0.83 -7.58
CA ASN A 217 -3.92 1.42 -8.87
C ASN A 217 -3.02 2.65 -9.11
N GLU A 218 -2.27 2.60 -10.20
CA GLU A 218 -1.33 3.64 -10.59
C GLU A 218 -2.02 4.86 -11.20
N ALA A 219 -3.28 4.70 -11.64
CA ALA A 219 -4.05 5.78 -12.23
C ALA A 219 -5.14 6.29 -11.27
N SER A 220 -5.39 7.61 -11.23
CA SER A 220 -6.51 8.20 -10.46
C SER A 220 -7.91 7.81 -10.96
N ASN A 221 -7.98 7.10 -12.10
CA ASN A 221 -9.20 6.70 -12.79
C ASN A 221 -9.40 5.19 -12.81
N SER A 222 -8.98 4.47 -11.76
CA SER A 222 -9.39 3.06 -11.62
C SER A 222 -10.90 2.96 -11.69
N ARG A 223 -11.41 1.88 -12.30
CA ARG A 223 -12.85 1.65 -12.39
C ARG A 223 -13.50 1.64 -11.00
N LEU A 224 -12.83 1.11 -9.98
CA LEU A 224 -13.31 1.15 -8.61
C LEU A 224 -13.46 2.59 -8.10
N LEU A 225 -12.44 3.44 -8.31
CA LEU A 225 -12.46 4.83 -7.87
C LEU A 225 -13.47 5.69 -8.65
N GLU A 226 -13.65 5.43 -9.95
CA GLU A 226 -14.68 6.08 -10.77
C GLU A 226 -16.08 5.76 -10.25
N GLU A 227 -16.39 4.49 -10.04
CA GLU A 227 -17.71 4.08 -9.52
C GLU A 227 -17.93 4.60 -8.10
N THR A 228 -16.88 4.61 -7.28
CA THR A 228 -16.94 5.21 -5.93
C THR A 228 -17.32 6.69 -5.99
N LYS A 229 -16.73 7.46 -6.91
CA LYS A 229 -17.07 8.88 -7.11
C LYS A 229 -18.52 9.02 -7.62
N ASN A 230 -18.98 8.14 -8.51
CA ASN A 230 -20.35 8.16 -9.05
C ASN A 230 -21.39 8.01 -7.93
N VAL A 231 -21.12 7.18 -6.92
CA VAL A 231 -22.00 6.99 -5.76
C VAL A 231 -21.74 7.98 -4.60
N GLN A 232 -20.91 9.00 -4.83
CA GLN A 232 -20.58 10.08 -3.87
C GLN A 232 -19.93 9.60 -2.56
N LEU A 233 -19.20 8.48 -2.61
CA LEU A 233 -18.39 8.00 -1.48
C LEU A 233 -17.05 8.73 -1.43
N SER A 234 -16.42 8.74 -0.25
CA SER A 234 -15.07 9.27 -0.11
C SER A 234 -14.08 8.31 -0.76
N VAL A 235 -13.11 8.86 -1.49
CA VAL A 235 -12.04 8.10 -2.17
C VAL A 235 -10.67 8.45 -1.62
N LEU A 236 -9.82 7.44 -1.55
CA LEU A 236 -8.38 7.58 -1.40
C LEU A 236 -7.66 6.74 -2.46
N SER A 237 -6.92 7.40 -3.34
CA SER A 237 -6.18 6.71 -4.40
C SER A 237 -4.80 6.26 -3.92
N GLY A 238 -4.28 5.23 -4.60
CA GLY A 238 -2.90 4.77 -4.43
C GLY A 238 -1.92 5.89 -4.71
N LEU A 239 -2.20 6.73 -5.70
CA LEU A 239 -1.36 7.88 -6.04
C LEU A 239 -1.04 8.76 -4.84
N GLU A 240 -2.05 9.22 -4.11
CA GLU A 240 -1.85 10.09 -2.93
C GLU A 240 -1.11 9.34 -1.82
N LEU A 241 -1.45 8.07 -1.63
CA LEU A 241 -0.85 7.20 -0.63
C LEU A 241 0.65 6.99 -0.85
N TRP A 242 1.05 6.62 -2.06
CA TRP A 242 2.44 6.36 -2.41
C TRP A 242 3.27 7.65 -2.40
N GLY A 243 2.68 8.78 -2.76
CA GLY A 243 3.32 10.09 -2.64
C GLY A 243 3.64 10.44 -1.19
N LEU A 244 2.66 10.30 -0.27
CA LEU A 244 2.91 10.55 1.14
C LEU A 244 3.92 9.54 1.73
N ARG A 245 3.82 8.26 1.37
CA ARG A 245 4.79 7.22 1.76
C ARG A 245 6.22 7.63 1.41
N ASP A 246 6.45 8.08 0.18
CA ASP A 246 7.77 8.52 -0.27
C ASP A 246 8.25 9.76 0.48
N GLN A 247 7.35 10.71 0.72
CA GLN A 247 7.66 11.90 1.49
C GLN A 247 8.11 11.55 2.92
N LEU A 248 7.40 10.62 3.59
CA LEU A 248 7.76 10.16 4.94
C LEU A 248 9.13 9.48 4.96
N LEU A 249 9.39 8.61 3.97
CA LEU A 249 10.69 7.95 3.81
C LEU A 249 11.83 8.95 3.61
N LEU A 250 11.66 9.90 2.69
CA LEU A 250 12.68 10.91 2.38
C LEU A 250 12.93 11.83 3.58
N LYS A 251 11.88 12.21 4.31
CA LYS A 251 12.01 13.02 5.52
C LYS A 251 12.81 12.30 6.60
N ASP A 252 12.58 11.02 6.83
CA ASP A 252 13.35 10.22 7.79
C ASP A 252 14.81 10.04 7.35
N LEU A 253 15.05 9.80 6.06
CA LEU A 253 16.37 9.53 5.51
C LEU A 253 17.25 10.78 5.43
N LEU A 254 16.68 11.90 4.95
CA LEU A 254 17.42 13.13 4.68
C LEU A 254 17.53 14.03 5.91
N GLN A 255 16.60 13.91 6.88
CA GLN A 255 16.62 14.64 8.15
C GLN A 255 16.80 16.15 7.94
N GLU A 256 17.87 16.75 8.47
CA GLU A 256 18.18 18.18 8.33
C GLU A 256 18.37 18.63 6.88
N LYS A 257 18.63 17.70 5.95
CA LYS A 257 18.72 18.00 4.50
C LYS A 257 17.36 18.03 3.81
N TRP A 258 16.29 17.61 4.48
CA TRP A 258 14.94 17.72 3.96
C TRP A 258 14.42 19.14 4.17
N THR A 259 14.37 19.92 3.10
CA THR A 259 13.91 21.32 3.12
C THR A 259 12.61 21.53 2.34
N ILE A 260 12.04 20.47 1.78
CA ILE A 260 10.87 20.54 0.90
C ILE A 260 9.60 20.52 1.76
N GLU A 261 8.73 21.50 1.54
CA GLU A 261 7.44 21.56 2.23
C GLU A 261 6.50 20.46 1.74
N ALA A 262 5.61 19.98 2.62
CA ALA A 262 4.72 18.88 2.27
C ALA A 262 3.81 19.20 1.07
N SER A 263 3.29 20.43 1.03
CA SER A 263 2.47 20.90 -0.09
C SER A 263 3.25 21.03 -1.40
N GLU A 264 4.55 21.28 -1.34
CA GLU A 264 5.42 21.37 -2.52
C GLU A 264 5.67 19.97 -3.10
N TYR A 265 6.03 19.01 -2.26
CA TYR A 265 6.21 17.61 -2.68
C TYR A 265 4.92 17.04 -3.29
N ALA A 266 3.78 17.24 -2.63
CA ALA A 266 2.49 16.77 -3.11
C ALA A 266 2.13 17.37 -4.48
N LYS A 267 2.39 18.66 -4.70
CA LYS A 267 2.17 19.31 -6.00
C LYS A 267 3.05 18.71 -7.09
N ALA A 268 4.34 18.49 -6.81
CA ALA A 268 5.26 17.87 -7.76
C ALA A 268 4.84 16.43 -8.11
N TRP A 269 4.39 15.67 -7.10
CA TRP A 269 3.87 14.32 -7.26
C TRP A 269 2.65 14.27 -8.19
N LEU A 270 1.60 15.03 -7.86
CA LEU A 270 0.35 15.06 -8.64
C LEU A 270 0.53 15.64 -10.04
N LYS A 271 1.46 16.59 -10.24
CA LYS A 271 1.78 17.12 -11.57
C LYS A 271 2.30 16.04 -12.53
N ASN A 272 3.00 15.04 -12.01
CA ASN A 272 3.63 14.02 -12.83
C ASN A 272 2.69 12.87 -13.21
N GLU A 273 1.57 12.70 -12.50
CA GLU A 273 0.49 11.81 -12.91
C GLU A 273 -0.08 12.22 -14.28
N ALA A 274 -0.38 13.51 -14.46
CA ALA A 274 -1.00 14.04 -15.68
C ALA A 274 -0.14 13.88 -16.95
N LEU A 275 1.10 13.42 -16.82
CA LEU A 275 2.07 13.29 -17.90
C LEU A 275 2.34 11.84 -18.30
N GLU A 276 1.82 10.85 -17.55
CA GLU A 276 1.86 9.47 -18.01
C GLU A 276 0.71 9.26 -19.02
N PRO A 277 1.00 9.01 -20.31
CA PRO A 277 -0.06 8.66 -21.23
C PRO A 277 -0.70 7.37 -20.72
N SER A 278 -2.00 7.40 -20.44
CA SER A 278 -2.79 6.19 -20.21
C SER A 278 -2.42 5.21 -21.31
N ALA A 279 -1.77 4.09 -20.95
CA ALA A 279 -1.29 3.12 -21.92
C ALA A 279 -2.45 2.83 -22.88
N PRO A 280 -2.24 2.94 -24.22
CA PRO A 280 -3.33 2.75 -25.16
C PRO A 280 -3.98 1.40 -24.85
N GLU A 281 -5.29 1.42 -24.58
CA GLU A 281 -6.06 0.20 -24.38
C GLU A 281 -5.70 -0.75 -25.53
N VAL A 282 -5.07 -1.88 -25.20
CA VAL A 282 -4.78 -2.90 -26.19
C VAL A 282 -6.15 -3.43 -26.62
N GLU A 283 -6.72 -2.84 -27.68
CA GLU A 283 -7.88 -3.36 -28.38
C GLU A 283 -7.57 -4.81 -28.72
N LYS A 284 -8.05 -5.73 -27.87
CA LYS A 284 -8.08 -7.15 -28.18
C LYS A 284 -9.04 -7.29 -29.34
N GLN A 285 -8.50 -7.20 -30.56
CA GLN A 285 -9.20 -7.57 -31.78
C GLN A 285 -9.57 -9.05 -31.67
N THR A 286 -10.78 -9.29 -31.21
CA THR A 286 -11.42 -10.60 -31.24
C THR A 286 -11.79 -10.84 -32.70
N LYS A 287 -10.93 -11.52 -33.45
CA LYS A 287 -11.31 -12.07 -34.75
C LYS A 287 -12.30 -13.21 -34.49
N VAL A 288 -13.54 -12.99 -34.94
CA VAL A 288 -14.55 -14.03 -35.16
C VAL A 288 -14.23 -14.74 -36.47
#